data_AF-A0A944V2Z5-F1
#
_entry.id   AF-A0A944V2Z5-F1
#
_cell.length_a   1.000
_cell.length_b   1.000
_cell.length_c   1.000
_cell.angle_alpha   90.00
_cell.angle_beta   90.00
_cell.angle_gamma   90.00
#
_symmetry.space_group_name_H-M   'P 1'
#
loop_
_entity.id
_entity.type
_entity.pdbx_description
1 polymer ?
#
loop_
_entity_poly.entity_id
_entity_poly.type
_entity_poly.pdbx_seq_one_letter_code
_entity_poly.pdbx_strand_id
1 'polypeptide(L)'
;MKNDRSWTEIDLTNFENNLTELKRFFSPQKDFMQIVKADAYGHGAFQIAKKAIDCGAVCLGVANVQEGLLLRYQGITVPIVILSPSLDNEIKQILESDLTPTISTTDFAEKLNKSGKCKIHINIDTGMGRSGFHYKEALENINEIREFSNLEIDGIFSHFSSAEDDAEFTKLQSDRFEQIISKLDFKPRFVHISNSSGVITFQNKYTNLVRLGLLSYGVSSHKRLKDKIKLKPVMTFKSRISQIKSAKKGGSIGYNRTYMATEDMNYAILPIGYADGYDFLLSNKGKVVLQNHVCNIVGKVSMDMTAIDVTAVEDARVGDEVILLGDENITAENLTALYDGLSYELLSQIGRRAKRYYKLGGKIIDSSPLLRREFVPKDLSDNKLGNIIEAAIEQRLQSKEIANLVHEDILKRLFVEKDKDIHYRRNFKHSIQFKNSEKYPDYFLTTTNLSFSKILQNDYFSVACAKTEEDLEKYFMRNDVEYRWLLDNSIDLDEMFFNVTSVKVNDIELYNEMMIADGCIEIKCYHPDLKSLVGKEVNFSISTKTYYPKSSHQLSVYIIEMTQGVDISFESDLKNVEAVPIFSGKSKFPQINKSQNKISISTNKDEWVFPTSGVVFVF
;
A
#
# COMPACT_ATOMS: atom_id res chain seq x y z
N MET A 1 -11.78 3.17 19.44
CA MET A 1 -13.19 3.41 19.81
C MET A 1 -13.33 4.33 21.02
N LYS A 2 -12.87 3.99 22.24
CA LYS A 2 -13.14 4.79 23.45
C LYS A 2 -12.68 6.27 23.39
N ASN A 3 -11.74 6.62 22.52
CA ASN A 3 -11.22 7.99 22.40
C ASN A 3 -11.58 8.70 21.08
N ASP A 4 -12.34 8.08 20.19
CA ASP A 4 -12.68 8.67 18.89
C ASP A 4 -13.90 9.60 19.02
N ARG A 5 -13.84 10.80 18.44
CA ARG A 5 -14.99 11.73 18.39
C ARG A 5 -16.11 11.23 17.48
N SER A 6 -15.76 10.55 16.39
CA SER A 6 -16.65 9.92 15.43
C SER A 6 -15.94 8.77 14.72
N TRP A 7 -16.69 7.74 14.32
CA TRP A 7 -16.16 6.57 13.63
C TRP A 7 -17.26 5.86 12.83
N THR A 8 -16.83 5.05 11.88
CA THR A 8 -17.69 4.15 11.10
C THR A 8 -17.34 2.71 11.45
N GLU A 9 -18.35 1.88 11.63
CA GLU A 9 -18.22 0.44 11.83
C GLU A 9 -18.72 -0.27 10.57
N ILE A 10 -17.92 -1.19 10.03
CA ILE A 10 -18.21 -1.96 8.83
C ILE A 10 -18.32 -3.43 9.24
N ASP A 11 -19.53 -3.98 9.23
CA ASP A 11 -19.81 -5.35 9.65
C ASP A 11 -19.67 -6.33 8.47
N LEU A 12 -18.52 -6.98 8.39
CA LEU A 12 -18.21 -7.95 7.36
C LEU A 12 -19.03 -9.25 7.50
N THR A 13 -19.57 -9.53 8.69
CA THR A 13 -20.52 -10.64 8.89
C THR A 13 -21.87 -10.30 8.27
N ASN A 14 -22.37 -9.06 8.42
CA ASN A 14 -23.57 -8.63 7.71
C ASN A 14 -23.36 -8.64 6.19
N PHE A 15 -22.21 -8.20 5.71
CA PHE A 15 -21.87 -8.26 4.28
C PHE A 15 -21.90 -9.70 3.73
N GLU A 16 -21.27 -10.65 4.44
CA GLU A 16 -21.31 -12.07 4.10
C GLU A 16 -22.72 -12.67 4.11
N ASN A 17 -23.53 -12.32 5.10
CA ASN A 17 -24.92 -12.75 5.19
C ASN A 17 -25.74 -12.21 4.01
N ASN A 18 -25.54 -10.95 3.63
CA ASN A 18 -26.21 -10.34 2.48
C ASN A 18 -25.81 -11.03 1.17
N LEU A 19 -24.52 -11.35 0.98
CA LEU A 19 -24.06 -12.12 -0.17
C LEU A 19 -24.69 -13.52 -0.20
N THR A 20 -24.79 -14.18 0.95
CA THR A 20 -25.46 -15.49 1.07
C THR A 20 -26.92 -15.41 0.67
N GLU A 21 -27.63 -14.39 1.14
CA GLU A 21 -29.04 -14.15 0.78
C GLU A 21 -29.21 -13.86 -0.72
N LEU A 22 -28.31 -13.06 -1.32
CA LEU A 22 -28.34 -12.76 -2.75
C LEU A 22 -28.07 -13.98 -3.62
N LYS A 23 -27.15 -14.86 -3.20
CA LYS A 23 -26.82 -16.09 -3.92
C LYS A 23 -27.99 -17.07 -4.03
N ARG A 24 -29.00 -16.98 -3.17
CA ARG A 24 -30.23 -17.79 -3.28
C ARG A 24 -31.01 -17.53 -4.58
N PHE A 25 -30.78 -16.39 -5.22
CA PHE A 25 -31.40 -16.03 -6.49
C PHE A 25 -30.55 -16.43 -7.71
N PHE A 26 -29.35 -16.98 -7.49
CA PHE A 26 -28.46 -17.39 -8.55
C PHE A 26 -28.88 -18.77 -9.08
N SER A 27 -28.75 -18.98 -10.39
CA SER A 27 -28.67 -20.34 -10.91
C SER A 27 -27.31 -20.95 -10.56
N PRO A 28 -27.17 -22.28 -10.39
CA PRO A 28 -25.92 -22.91 -9.92
C PRO A 28 -24.65 -22.60 -10.73
N GLN A 29 -24.80 -22.16 -11.98
CA GLN A 29 -23.72 -21.84 -12.90
C GLN A 29 -23.36 -20.33 -12.93
N LYS A 30 -23.99 -19.49 -12.10
CA LYS A 30 -23.74 -18.05 -12.08
C LYS A 30 -22.68 -17.67 -11.06
N ASP A 31 -21.63 -17.03 -11.56
CA ASP A 31 -20.64 -16.34 -10.76
C ASP A 31 -21.09 -14.91 -10.42
N PHE A 32 -20.34 -14.24 -9.54
CA PHE A 32 -20.54 -12.81 -9.28
C PHE A 32 -19.26 -12.00 -9.29
N MET A 33 -19.43 -10.78 -9.79
CA MET A 33 -18.53 -9.65 -9.67
C MET A 33 -18.97 -8.80 -8.49
N GLN A 34 -18.08 -8.55 -7.52
CA GLN A 34 -18.36 -7.59 -6.47
C GLN A 34 -18.03 -6.17 -6.94
N ILE A 35 -18.99 -5.26 -6.83
CA ILE A 35 -18.80 -3.86 -7.20
C ILE A 35 -18.25 -3.11 -5.98
N VAL A 36 -17.01 -2.65 -6.10
CA VAL A 36 -16.23 -1.99 -5.02
C VAL A 36 -15.81 -0.57 -5.39
N LYS A 37 -16.40 0.01 -6.43
CA LYS A 37 -16.18 1.41 -6.81
C LYS A 37 -16.57 2.40 -5.71
N ALA A 38 -16.03 3.61 -5.77
CA ALA A 38 -16.22 4.68 -4.80
C ALA A 38 -15.91 4.22 -3.37
N ASP A 39 -14.75 3.58 -3.18
CA ASP A 39 -14.31 2.98 -1.92
C ASP A 39 -15.32 1.96 -1.35
N ALA A 40 -15.82 1.06 -2.22
CA ALA A 40 -16.93 0.16 -1.92
C ALA A 40 -18.14 0.91 -1.34
N TYR A 41 -18.58 1.97 -2.02
CA TYR A 41 -19.63 2.88 -1.53
C TYR A 41 -19.33 3.43 -0.12
N GLY A 42 -18.07 3.81 0.13
CA GLY A 42 -17.59 4.35 1.41
C GLY A 42 -17.33 3.31 2.50
N HIS A 43 -17.47 2.01 2.23
CA HIS A 43 -17.24 0.93 3.20
C HIS A 43 -15.77 0.52 3.31
N GLY A 44 -14.89 0.94 2.40
CA GLY A 44 -13.50 0.48 2.32
C GLY A 44 -13.32 -0.58 1.25
N ALA A 45 -12.78 -0.18 0.09
CA ALA A 45 -12.66 -1.03 -1.09
C ALA A 45 -11.87 -2.31 -0.82
N PHE A 46 -10.73 -2.21 -0.14
CA PHE A 46 -9.84 -3.34 0.10
C PHE A 46 -10.47 -4.43 0.97
N GLN A 47 -11.00 -4.05 2.13
CA GLN A 47 -11.57 -5.00 3.09
C GLN A 47 -12.82 -5.67 2.51
N ILE A 48 -13.66 -4.91 1.79
CA ILE A 48 -14.82 -5.47 1.09
C ILE A 48 -14.38 -6.38 -0.06
N ALA A 49 -13.40 -5.98 -0.87
CA ALA A 49 -12.85 -6.79 -1.95
C ALA A 49 -12.33 -8.13 -1.42
N LYS A 50 -11.48 -8.11 -0.39
CA LYS A 50 -10.96 -9.31 0.26
C LYS A 50 -12.08 -10.22 0.76
N LYS A 51 -13.04 -9.65 1.51
CA LYS A 51 -14.15 -10.45 2.04
C LYS A 51 -15.04 -11.00 0.92
N ALA A 52 -15.26 -10.26 -0.15
CA ALA A 52 -16.02 -10.73 -1.30
C ALA A 52 -15.32 -11.89 -2.03
N ILE A 53 -14.00 -11.81 -2.19
CA ILE A 53 -13.17 -12.88 -2.77
C ILE A 53 -13.22 -14.13 -1.88
N ASP A 54 -13.09 -13.98 -0.56
CA ASP A 54 -13.25 -15.09 0.40
C ASP A 54 -14.64 -15.72 0.28
N CYS A 55 -15.66 -14.91 -0.02
CA CYS A 55 -17.01 -15.34 -0.31
C CYS A 55 -17.21 -15.81 -1.76
N GLY A 56 -16.17 -15.97 -2.58
CA GLY A 56 -16.23 -16.53 -3.93
C GLY A 56 -16.49 -15.55 -5.07
N ALA A 57 -16.21 -14.25 -4.90
CA ALA A 57 -16.23 -13.30 -6.01
C ALA A 57 -15.13 -13.67 -7.02
N VAL A 58 -15.51 -13.86 -8.29
CA VAL A 58 -14.54 -14.22 -9.34
C VAL A 58 -13.84 -13.01 -9.95
N CYS A 59 -14.41 -11.82 -9.75
CA CYS A 59 -13.87 -10.55 -10.21
C CYS A 59 -14.40 -9.38 -9.38
N LEU A 60 -13.75 -8.23 -9.51
CA LEU A 60 -14.15 -6.98 -8.89
C LEU A 60 -14.50 -5.94 -9.95
N GLY A 61 -15.45 -5.06 -9.65
CA GLY A 61 -15.82 -3.94 -10.52
C GLY A 61 -15.51 -2.60 -9.88
N VAL A 62 -14.69 -1.79 -10.55
CA VAL A 62 -14.31 -0.42 -10.16
C VAL A 62 -14.82 0.60 -11.18
N ALA A 63 -14.84 1.89 -10.83
CA ALA A 63 -15.29 2.94 -11.73
C ALA A 63 -14.20 3.40 -12.70
N ASN A 64 -12.95 3.46 -12.24
CA ASN A 64 -11.82 4.05 -12.96
C ASN A 64 -10.51 3.31 -12.63
N VAL A 65 -9.43 3.70 -13.34
CA VAL A 65 -8.11 3.09 -13.21
C VAL A 65 -7.52 3.27 -11.81
N GLN A 66 -7.66 4.45 -11.20
CA GLN A 66 -7.07 4.74 -9.89
C GLN A 66 -7.62 3.83 -8.78
N GLU A 67 -8.92 3.52 -8.82
CA GLU A 67 -9.51 2.55 -7.89
C GLU A 67 -8.96 1.14 -8.08
N GLY A 68 -8.72 0.73 -9.34
CA GLY A 68 -8.09 -0.56 -9.65
C GLY A 68 -6.62 -0.63 -9.23
N LEU A 69 -5.86 0.43 -9.47
CA LEU A 69 -4.46 0.55 -9.04
C LEU A 69 -4.31 0.39 -7.54
N LEU A 70 -5.17 1.07 -6.77
CA LEU A 70 -5.13 0.98 -5.30
C LEU A 70 -5.31 -0.46 -4.81
N LEU A 71 -6.26 -1.19 -5.40
CA LEU A 71 -6.47 -2.61 -5.07
C LEU A 71 -5.28 -3.48 -5.46
N ARG A 72 -4.63 -3.21 -6.60
CA ARG A 72 -3.41 -3.90 -7.03
C ARG A 72 -2.24 -3.66 -6.07
N TYR A 73 -2.00 -2.42 -5.65
CA TYR A 73 -0.98 -2.09 -4.65
C TYR A 73 -1.24 -2.76 -3.30
N GLN A 74 -2.50 -3.02 -2.97
CA GLN A 74 -2.89 -3.74 -1.76
C GLN A 74 -2.86 -5.27 -1.92
N GLY A 75 -2.39 -5.78 -3.06
CA GLY A 75 -2.15 -7.20 -3.32
C GLY A 75 -3.35 -7.98 -3.85
N ILE A 76 -4.41 -7.32 -4.33
CA ILE A 76 -5.53 -8.01 -4.99
C ILE A 76 -5.09 -8.52 -6.36
N THR A 77 -5.23 -9.82 -6.60
CA THR A 77 -4.79 -10.48 -7.84
C THR A 77 -5.93 -10.98 -8.74
N VAL A 78 -7.16 -11.06 -8.23
CA VAL A 78 -8.33 -11.43 -9.06
C VAL A 78 -8.55 -10.39 -10.17
N PRO A 79 -9.25 -10.74 -11.27
CA PRO A 79 -9.58 -9.78 -12.33
C PRO A 79 -10.33 -8.54 -11.78
N ILE A 80 -9.88 -7.35 -12.19
CA ILE A 80 -10.50 -6.06 -11.84
C ILE A 80 -10.98 -5.41 -13.13
N VAL A 81 -12.30 -5.26 -13.26
CA VAL A 81 -12.95 -4.66 -14.43
C VAL A 81 -13.24 -3.19 -14.16
N ILE A 82 -12.73 -2.31 -15.01
CA ILE A 82 -13.06 -0.89 -15.02
C ILE A 82 -14.37 -0.73 -15.79
N LEU A 83 -15.45 -0.35 -15.09
CA LEU A 83 -16.80 -0.36 -15.64
C LEU A 83 -17.13 0.89 -16.48
N SER A 84 -16.39 1.98 -16.29
CA SER A 84 -16.57 3.20 -17.08
C SER A 84 -15.60 3.22 -18.26
N PRO A 85 -15.94 3.88 -19.38
CA PRO A 85 -14.98 4.14 -20.44
C PRO A 85 -13.73 4.84 -19.88
N SER A 86 -12.55 4.33 -20.26
CA SER A 86 -11.25 4.90 -19.87
C SER A 86 -10.78 5.91 -20.91
N LEU A 87 -9.86 6.80 -20.51
CA LEU A 87 -9.22 7.77 -21.37
C LEU A 87 -7.93 7.21 -21.99
N ASP A 88 -7.53 7.73 -23.15
CA ASP A 88 -6.33 7.30 -23.87
C ASP A 88 -5.05 7.37 -23.00
N ASN A 89 -4.93 8.41 -22.17
CA ASN A 89 -3.77 8.60 -21.29
C ASN A 89 -3.72 7.59 -20.12
N GLU A 90 -4.78 6.82 -19.90
CA GLU A 90 -4.83 5.79 -18.87
C GLU A 90 -4.39 4.41 -19.40
N ILE A 91 -4.24 4.23 -20.72
CA ILE A 91 -3.89 2.95 -21.36
C ILE A 91 -2.63 2.32 -20.74
N LYS A 92 -1.58 3.12 -20.56
CA LYS A 92 -0.32 2.64 -19.96
C LYS A 92 -0.55 2.03 -18.58
N GLN A 93 -1.30 2.73 -17.72
CA GLN A 93 -1.59 2.27 -16.36
C GLN A 93 -2.46 1.03 -16.33
N ILE A 94 -3.43 0.93 -17.25
CA ILE A 94 -4.29 -0.25 -17.42
C ILE A 94 -3.44 -1.50 -17.70
N LEU A 95 -2.50 -1.39 -18.65
CA LEU A 95 -1.64 -2.49 -19.08
C LEU A 95 -0.65 -2.89 -17.98
N GLU A 96 0.07 -1.91 -17.40
CA GLU A 96 1.08 -2.17 -16.36
C GLU A 96 0.51 -2.81 -15.10
N SER A 97 -0.80 -2.61 -14.83
CA SER A 97 -1.46 -3.09 -13.62
C SER A 97 -2.45 -4.23 -13.85
N ASP A 98 -2.44 -4.83 -15.04
CA ASP A 98 -3.31 -5.95 -15.43
C ASP A 98 -4.79 -5.68 -15.07
N LEU A 99 -5.28 -4.51 -15.48
CA LEU A 99 -6.69 -4.12 -15.34
C LEU A 99 -7.45 -4.45 -16.62
N THR A 100 -8.73 -4.80 -16.49
CA THR A 100 -9.61 -5.15 -17.62
C THR A 100 -10.48 -3.93 -17.97
N PRO A 101 -10.17 -3.16 -19.02
CA PRO A 101 -10.95 -1.98 -19.37
C PRO A 101 -12.28 -2.35 -20.05
N THR A 102 -13.25 -1.45 -19.89
CA THR A 102 -14.48 -1.47 -20.68
C THR A 102 -14.26 -0.79 -22.02
N ILE A 103 -14.61 -1.48 -23.10
CA ILE A 103 -14.59 -0.94 -24.47
C ILE A 103 -15.99 -0.49 -24.86
N SER A 104 -16.09 0.76 -25.30
CA SER A 104 -17.34 1.39 -25.78
C SER A 104 -17.18 2.08 -27.13
N THR A 105 -15.95 2.16 -27.67
CA THR A 105 -15.63 2.73 -28.98
C THR A 105 -14.51 1.91 -29.62
N THR A 106 -14.49 1.82 -30.95
CA THR A 106 -13.45 1.12 -31.72
C THR A 106 -12.11 1.87 -31.68
N ASP A 107 -12.14 3.21 -31.71
CA ASP A 107 -10.95 4.06 -31.60
C ASP A 107 -10.11 3.78 -30.34
N PHE A 108 -10.76 3.69 -29.16
CA PHE A 108 -10.06 3.36 -27.93
C PHE A 108 -9.49 1.93 -27.95
N ALA A 109 -10.25 0.98 -28.51
CA ALA A 109 -9.79 -0.40 -28.66
C ALA A 109 -8.56 -0.49 -29.58
N GLU A 110 -8.54 0.24 -30.69
CA GLU A 110 -7.41 0.26 -31.62
C GLU A 110 -6.15 0.80 -30.93
N LYS A 111 -6.26 1.89 -30.16
CA LYS A 111 -5.15 2.47 -29.38
C LYS A 111 -4.63 1.51 -28.31
N LEU A 112 -5.53 0.83 -27.60
CA LEU A 112 -5.17 -0.20 -26.62
C LEU A 112 -4.45 -1.37 -27.30
N ASN A 113 -4.98 -1.86 -28.41
CA ASN A 113 -4.39 -2.95 -29.20
C ASN A 113 -2.95 -2.63 -29.65
N LYS A 114 -2.69 -1.38 -30.08
CA LYS A 114 -1.34 -0.92 -30.45
C LYS A 114 -0.38 -0.85 -29.27
N SER A 115 -0.91 -0.70 -28.05
CA SER A 115 -0.11 -0.46 -26.84
C SER A 115 0.31 -1.73 -26.11
N GLY A 116 -0.48 -2.80 -26.19
CA GLY A 116 -0.12 -4.07 -25.56
C GLY A 116 -1.26 -5.07 -25.46
N LYS A 117 -0.94 -6.27 -24.94
CA LYS A 117 -1.92 -7.33 -24.74
C LYS A 117 -2.82 -7.03 -23.54
N CYS A 118 -4.13 -7.18 -23.71
CA CYS A 118 -5.10 -6.87 -22.67
C CYS A 118 -6.39 -7.67 -22.81
N LYS A 119 -6.92 -8.14 -21.68
CA LYS A 119 -8.31 -8.64 -21.60
C LYS A 119 -9.26 -7.47 -21.51
N ILE A 120 -10.38 -7.54 -22.23
CA ILE A 120 -11.35 -6.46 -22.31
C ILE A 120 -12.78 -6.94 -22.05
N HIS A 121 -13.62 -6.01 -21.57
CA HIS A 121 -15.06 -6.19 -21.54
C HIS A 121 -15.75 -5.23 -22.50
N ILE A 122 -16.58 -5.72 -23.41
CA ILE A 122 -17.33 -4.87 -24.34
C ILE A 122 -18.66 -4.47 -23.71
N ASN A 123 -18.93 -3.17 -23.63
CA ASN A 123 -20.21 -2.64 -23.14
C ASN A 123 -21.16 -2.33 -24.29
N ILE A 124 -22.40 -2.78 -24.18
CA ILE A 124 -23.48 -2.57 -25.14
C ILE A 124 -24.55 -1.72 -24.49
N ASP A 125 -24.92 -0.61 -25.13
CA ASP A 125 -26.06 0.19 -24.73
C ASP A 125 -27.36 -0.38 -25.31
N THR A 126 -28.14 -1.02 -24.44
CA THR A 126 -29.44 -1.63 -24.75
C THR A 126 -30.62 -0.68 -24.49
N GLY A 127 -30.36 0.53 -24.00
CA GLY A 127 -31.39 1.52 -23.68
C GLY A 127 -31.10 2.42 -22.48
N MET A 128 -29.95 2.29 -21.82
CA MET A 128 -29.61 3.16 -20.68
C MET A 128 -29.16 4.55 -21.13
N GLY A 129 -28.55 4.67 -22.32
CA GLY A 129 -28.10 5.96 -22.87
C GLY A 129 -26.85 6.52 -22.19
N ARG A 130 -26.09 5.70 -21.46
CA ARG A 130 -24.95 6.17 -20.64
C ARG A 130 -23.58 5.93 -21.27
N SER A 131 -23.35 4.71 -21.76
CA SER A 131 -22.08 4.27 -22.35
C SER A 131 -22.27 2.96 -23.09
N GLY A 132 -21.33 2.63 -23.99
CA GLY A 132 -21.32 1.39 -24.76
C GLY A 132 -21.72 1.58 -26.21
N PHE A 133 -21.46 0.57 -27.02
CA PHE A 133 -21.92 0.55 -28.41
C PHE A 133 -23.44 0.49 -28.45
N HIS A 134 -24.05 1.31 -29.28
CA HIS A 134 -25.50 1.25 -29.48
C HIS A 134 -25.88 -0.16 -29.99
N TYR A 135 -26.91 -0.79 -29.38
CA TYR A 135 -27.24 -2.21 -29.64
C TYR A 135 -27.41 -2.58 -31.13
N LYS A 136 -27.79 -1.63 -31.99
CA LYS A 136 -27.93 -1.85 -33.44
C LYS A 136 -26.59 -2.04 -34.16
N GLU A 137 -25.53 -1.44 -33.65
CA GLU A 137 -24.18 -1.42 -34.25
C GLU A 137 -23.23 -2.35 -33.48
N ALA A 138 -23.64 -2.84 -32.31
CA ALA A 138 -22.77 -3.61 -31.41
C ALA A 138 -22.16 -4.86 -32.07
N LEU A 139 -22.92 -5.59 -32.89
CA LEU A 139 -22.42 -6.82 -33.53
C LEU A 139 -21.28 -6.52 -34.52
N GLU A 140 -21.40 -5.45 -35.30
CA GLU A 140 -20.37 -5.01 -36.24
C GLU A 140 -19.10 -4.58 -35.49
N ASN A 141 -19.25 -3.74 -34.47
CA ASN A 141 -18.13 -3.28 -33.65
C ASN A 141 -17.42 -4.44 -32.90
N ILE A 142 -18.17 -5.42 -32.39
CA ILE A 142 -17.59 -6.61 -31.74
C ILE A 142 -16.75 -7.41 -32.75
N ASN A 143 -17.24 -7.58 -33.98
CA ASN A 143 -16.50 -8.30 -35.01
C ASN A 143 -15.23 -7.54 -35.42
N GLU A 144 -15.29 -6.21 -35.54
CA GLU A 144 -14.11 -5.38 -35.81
C GLU A 144 -13.05 -5.54 -34.69
N ILE A 145 -13.46 -5.41 -33.43
CA ILE A 145 -12.55 -5.51 -32.27
C ILE A 145 -11.92 -6.90 -32.18
N ARG A 146 -12.62 -7.95 -32.62
CA ARG A 146 -12.10 -9.33 -32.60
C ARG A 146 -10.89 -9.52 -33.51
N GLU A 147 -10.74 -8.70 -34.56
CA GLU A 147 -9.57 -8.74 -35.45
C GLU A 147 -8.31 -8.13 -34.79
N PHE A 148 -8.44 -7.48 -33.63
CA PHE A 148 -7.33 -6.91 -32.88
C PHE A 148 -6.54 -7.97 -32.12
N SER A 149 -5.37 -8.34 -32.66
CA SER A 149 -4.54 -9.48 -32.21
C SER A 149 -4.01 -9.38 -30.78
N ASN A 150 -3.96 -8.20 -30.18
CA ASN A 150 -3.53 -8.03 -28.78
C ASN A 150 -4.70 -7.97 -27.80
N LEU A 151 -5.96 -7.94 -28.26
CA LEU A 151 -7.11 -7.86 -27.37
C LEU A 151 -7.84 -9.20 -27.24
N GLU A 152 -8.11 -9.60 -26.00
CA GLU A 152 -8.92 -10.77 -25.69
C GLU A 152 -10.28 -10.32 -25.16
N ILE A 153 -11.37 -10.63 -25.88
CA ILE A 153 -12.74 -10.36 -25.44
C ILE A 153 -13.12 -11.36 -24.32
N ASP A 154 -12.72 -11.05 -23.09
CA ASP A 154 -13.02 -11.84 -21.90
C ASP A 154 -14.50 -11.71 -21.50
N GLY A 155 -15.09 -10.54 -21.73
CA GLY A 155 -16.49 -10.31 -21.37
C GLY A 155 -17.30 -9.40 -22.30
N ILE A 156 -18.62 -9.58 -22.29
CA ILE A 156 -19.59 -8.70 -22.95
C ILE A 156 -20.73 -8.39 -21.97
N PHE A 157 -21.11 -7.11 -21.88
CA PHE A 157 -22.11 -6.70 -20.92
C PHE A 157 -23.01 -5.55 -21.34
N SER A 158 -24.10 -5.41 -20.60
CA SER A 158 -24.97 -4.22 -20.61
C SER A 158 -25.40 -3.87 -19.18
N HIS A 159 -26.28 -2.88 -19.00
CA HIS A 159 -26.79 -2.46 -17.69
C HIS A 159 -28.27 -2.10 -17.77
N PHE A 160 -29.08 -2.68 -16.86
CA PHE A 160 -30.48 -2.28 -16.73
C PHE A 160 -30.60 -0.89 -16.13
N SER A 161 -31.46 -0.04 -16.71
CA SER A 161 -31.74 1.29 -16.17
C SER A 161 -32.73 1.26 -15.01
N SER A 162 -33.74 0.38 -15.11
CA SER A 162 -34.98 0.48 -14.33
C SER A 162 -35.42 -0.89 -13.77
N ALA A 163 -34.46 -1.73 -13.37
CA ALA A 163 -34.72 -3.11 -12.92
C ALA A 163 -35.66 -3.23 -11.71
N GLU A 164 -35.92 -2.12 -11.02
CA GLU A 164 -36.75 -2.02 -9.81
C GLU A 164 -38.18 -1.56 -10.12
N ASP A 165 -38.36 -0.76 -11.18
CA ASP A 165 -39.57 0.03 -11.43
C ASP A 165 -40.29 -0.32 -12.74
N ASP A 166 -39.54 -0.66 -13.79
CA ASP A 166 -40.07 -0.85 -15.14
C ASP A 166 -39.67 -2.22 -15.71
N ALA A 167 -40.55 -3.20 -15.50
CA ALA A 167 -40.34 -4.58 -15.94
C ALA A 167 -40.40 -4.72 -17.47
N GLU A 168 -41.22 -3.92 -18.16
CA GLU A 168 -41.36 -3.97 -19.62
C GLU A 168 -40.09 -3.44 -20.29
N PHE A 169 -39.58 -2.30 -19.82
CA PHE A 169 -38.33 -1.76 -20.34
C PHE A 169 -37.12 -2.65 -20.01
N THR A 170 -37.08 -3.21 -18.79
CA THR A 170 -36.05 -4.18 -18.40
C THR A 170 -36.06 -5.41 -19.32
N LYS A 171 -37.25 -5.92 -19.66
CA LYS A 171 -37.41 -7.03 -20.61
C LYS A 171 -36.92 -6.64 -22.01
N LEU A 172 -37.28 -5.45 -22.50
CA LEU A 172 -36.81 -4.93 -23.78
C LEU A 172 -35.28 -4.82 -23.85
N GLN A 173 -34.64 -4.31 -22.79
CA GLN A 173 -33.17 -4.25 -22.70
C GLN A 173 -32.56 -5.66 -22.77
N SER A 174 -33.15 -6.63 -22.06
CA SER A 174 -32.70 -8.02 -22.09
C SER A 174 -32.82 -8.62 -23.49
N ASP A 175 -33.98 -8.45 -24.14
CA ASP A 175 -34.22 -9.04 -25.46
C ASP A 175 -33.24 -8.48 -26.51
N ARG A 176 -32.95 -7.18 -26.47
CA ARG A 176 -31.91 -6.56 -27.31
C ARG A 176 -30.53 -7.17 -27.06
N PHE A 177 -30.16 -7.36 -25.80
CA PHE A 177 -28.88 -7.95 -25.43
C PHE A 177 -28.78 -9.41 -25.91
N GLU A 178 -29.82 -10.21 -25.65
CA GLU A 178 -29.89 -11.62 -26.04
C GLU A 178 -29.79 -11.82 -27.55
N GLN A 179 -30.45 -10.97 -28.34
CA GLN A 179 -30.37 -11.00 -29.81
C GLN A 179 -28.95 -10.80 -30.35
N ILE A 180 -28.11 -10.01 -29.65
CA ILE A 180 -26.72 -9.79 -30.04
C ILE A 180 -25.89 -11.00 -29.63
N ILE A 181 -25.99 -11.43 -28.36
CA ILE A 181 -25.22 -12.57 -27.84
C ILE A 181 -25.52 -13.86 -28.63
N SER A 182 -26.76 -14.09 -29.05
CA SER A 182 -27.14 -15.29 -29.83
C SER A 182 -26.55 -15.34 -31.24
N LYS A 183 -26.05 -14.21 -31.76
CA LYS A 183 -25.46 -14.09 -33.10
C LYS A 183 -23.93 -14.16 -33.10
N LEU A 184 -23.31 -14.22 -31.93
CA LEU A 184 -21.86 -14.40 -31.82
C LEU A 184 -21.50 -15.83 -32.22
N ASP A 185 -20.44 -15.97 -33.02
CA ASP A 185 -19.84 -17.25 -33.42
C ASP A 185 -18.76 -17.72 -32.43
N PHE A 186 -18.47 -16.93 -31.40
CA PHE A 186 -17.59 -17.26 -30.28
C PHE A 186 -18.32 -17.06 -28.95
N LYS A 187 -17.74 -17.63 -27.87
CA LYS A 187 -18.31 -17.55 -26.52
C LYS A 187 -17.33 -16.83 -25.58
N PRO A 188 -17.58 -15.55 -25.22
CA PRO A 188 -16.76 -14.88 -24.22
C PRO A 188 -16.89 -15.59 -22.86
N ARG A 189 -15.87 -15.47 -22.01
CA ARG A 189 -15.87 -16.07 -20.67
C ARG A 189 -17.00 -15.52 -19.81
N PHE A 190 -17.25 -14.21 -19.88
CA PHE A 190 -18.29 -13.54 -19.08
C PHE A 190 -19.34 -12.84 -19.94
N VAL A 191 -20.61 -13.13 -19.67
CA VAL A 191 -21.75 -12.43 -20.24
C VAL A 191 -22.63 -11.95 -19.09
N HIS A 192 -22.84 -10.64 -18.98
CA HIS A 192 -23.53 -10.07 -17.81
C HIS A 192 -24.39 -8.84 -18.10
N ILE A 193 -25.56 -8.74 -17.46
CA ILE A 193 -26.44 -7.56 -17.56
C ILE A 193 -26.97 -7.11 -16.21
N SER A 194 -27.33 -8.06 -15.35
CA SER A 194 -27.93 -7.80 -14.04
C SER A 194 -27.01 -7.03 -13.10
N ASN A 195 -27.50 -5.88 -12.63
CA ASN A 195 -27.06 -5.26 -11.38
C ASN A 195 -27.71 -6.00 -10.19
N SER A 196 -27.45 -5.57 -8.95
CA SER A 196 -27.92 -6.27 -7.75
C SER A 196 -29.45 -6.44 -7.72
N SER A 197 -30.22 -5.46 -8.17
CA SER A 197 -31.69 -5.55 -8.19
C SER A 197 -32.20 -6.45 -9.31
N GLY A 198 -31.56 -6.38 -10.48
CA GLY A 198 -31.84 -7.25 -11.62
C GLY A 198 -31.65 -8.74 -11.33
N VAL A 199 -30.86 -9.11 -10.33
CA VAL A 199 -30.73 -10.51 -9.87
C VAL A 199 -32.05 -11.06 -9.34
N ILE A 200 -32.80 -10.24 -8.61
CA ILE A 200 -34.04 -10.64 -7.93
C ILE A 200 -35.21 -10.55 -8.90
N THR A 201 -35.20 -9.56 -9.79
CA THR A 201 -36.34 -9.24 -10.65
C THR A 201 -36.27 -9.92 -12.02
N PHE A 202 -35.08 -10.35 -12.47
CA PHE A 202 -34.91 -10.85 -13.83
C PHE A 202 -33.86 -11.98 -13.95
N GLN A 203 -34.29 -13.14 -14.44
CA GLN A 203 -33.38 -14.23 -14.80
C GLN A 203 -33.14 -14.27 -16.31
N ASN A 204 -31.88 -14.14 -16.71
CA ASN A 204 -31.42 -14.31 -18.08
C ASN A 204 -30.53 -15.56 -18.20
N LYS A 205 -30.83 -16.44 -19.17
CA LYS A 205 -30.12 -17.71 -19.42
C LYS A 205 -28.79 -17.56 -20.17
N TYR A 206 -28.58 -16.45 -20.87
CA TYR A 206 -27.35 -16.14 -21.59
C TYR A 206 -26.28 -15.51 -20.71
N THR A 207 -26.63 -15.13 -19.48
CA THR A 207 -25.69 -14.53 -18.53
C THR A 207 -25.15 -15.55 -17.55
N ASN A 208 -23.85 -15.46 -17.27
CA ASN A 208 -23.16 -16.31 -16.30
C ASN A 208 -22.47 -15.50 -15.19
N LEU A 209 -22.49 -14.17 -15.26
CA LEU A 209 -21.92 -13.29 -14.24
C LEU A 209 -22.94 -12.24 -13.80
N VAL A 210 -22.99 -11.99 -12.50
CA VAL A 210 -23.86 -11.00 -11.86
C VAL A 210 -23.02 -9.88 -11.24
N ARG A 211 -23.47 -8.62 -11.33
CA ARG A 211 -22.79 -7.48 -10.69
C ARG A 211 -23.47 -7.08 -9.39
N LEU A 212 -22.90 -7.46 -8.25
CA LEU A 212 -23.44 -7.16 -6.93
C LEU A 212 -22.90 -5.82 -6.40
N GLY A 213 -23.79 -4.83 -6.34
CA GLY A 213 -23.55 -3.53 -5.72
C GLY A 213 -24.34 -3.37 -4.43
N LEU A 214 -25.17 -2.33 -4.34
CA LEU A 214 -25.78 -1.85 -3.10
C LEU A 214 -26.50 -2.90 -2.25
N LEU A 215 -27.23 -3.85 -2.84
CA LEU A 215 -27.93 -4.86 -2.05
C LEU A 215 -26.95 -5.69 -1.19
N SER A 216 -25.72 -5.92 -1.67
CA SER A 216 -24.68 -6.62 -0.87
C SER A 216 -24.25 -5.83 0.36
N TYR A 217 -24.37 -4.50 0.32
CA TYR A 217 -24.09 -3.58 1.43
C TYR A 217 -25.27 -3.38 2.38
N GLY A 218 -26.36 -4.12 2.17
CA GLY A 218 -27.47 -4.13 3.11
C GLY A 218 -28.54 -3.06 2.88
N VAL A 219 -28.53 -2.41 1.72
CA VAL A 219 -29.43 -1.28 1.43
C VAL A 219 -30.35 -1.64 0.27
N SER A 220 -31.65 -1.45 0.47
CA SER A 220 -32.72 -1.72 -0.49
C SER A 220 -33.75 -0.59 -0.42
N SER A 221 -33.68 0.36 -1.34
CA SER A 221 -34.62 1.50 -1.42
C SER A 221 -36.03 1.10 -1.86
N HIS A 222 -36.20 -0.04 -2.55
CA HIS A 222 -37.48 -0.42 -3.15
C HIS A 222 -38.27 -1.40 -2.29
N LYS A 223 -39.52 -1.02 -1.96
CA LYS A 223 -40.45 -1.85 -1.17
C LYS A 223 -40.64 -3.25 -1.75
N ARG A 224 -40.77 -3.36 -3.08
CA ARG A 224 -40.91 -4.65 -3.80
C ARG A 224 -39.74 -5.61 -3.58
N LEU A 225 -38.55 -5.10 -3.30
CA LEU A 225 -37.37 -5.91 -3.01
C LEU A 225 -37.29 -6.27 -1.52
N LYS A 226 -37.64 -5.34 -0.61
CA LYS A 226 -37.62 -5.58 0.84
C LYS A 226 -38.46 -6.81 1.26
N ASP A 227 -39.58 -7.06 0.59
CA ASP A 227 -40.43 -8.22 0.90
C ASP A 227 -39.82 -9.56 0.44
N LYS A 228 -38.86 -9.53 -0.51
CA LYS A 228 -38.26 -10.72 -1.12
C LYS A 228 -36.91 -11.10 -0.50
N ILE A 229 -36.18 -10.13 0.04
CA ILE A 229 -34.83 -10.34 0.58
C ILE A 229 -34.66 -9.61 1.91
N LYS A 230 -34.07 -10.31 2.90
CA LYS A 230 -33.77 -9.74 4.21
C LYS A 230 -32.31 -9.34 4.26
N LEU A 231 -32.07 -8.05 4.05
CA LEU A 231 -30.74 -7.47 4.05
C LEU A 231 -30.45 -6.77 5.38
N LYS A 232 -29.18 -6.83 5.82
CA LYS A 232 -28.70 -6.18 7.04
C LYS A 232 -27.72 -5.07 6.69
N PRO A 233 -27.89 -3.85 7.24
CA PRO A 233 -26.93 -2.77 7.03
C PRO A 233 -25.50 -3.20 7.37
N VAL A 234 -24.57 -2.90 6.47
CA VAL A 234 -23.14 -3.20 6.67
C VAL A 234 -22.43 -2.05 7.38
N MET A 235 -22.88 -0.81 7.18
CA MET A 235 -22.27 0.38 7.78
C MET A 235 -23.09 0.93 8.94
N THR A 236 -22.40 1.25 10.05
CA THR A 236 -22.93 2.06 11.15
C THR A 236 -22.04 3.29 11.36
N PHE A 237 -22.60 4.50 11.31
CA PHE A 237 -21.85 5.73 11.59
C PHE A 237 -22.21 6.28 12.97
N LYS A 238 -21.19 6.58 13.76
CA LYS A 238 -21.33 6.92 15.18
C LYS A 238 -20.52 8.16 15.54
N SER A 239 -20.98 8.85 16.57
CA SER A 239 -20.32 10.01 17.18
C SER A 239 -20.49 9.98 18.70
N ARG A 240 -19.94 10.99 19.37
CA ARG A 240 -20.17 11.22 20.81
C ARG A 240 -20.77 12.59 21.07
N ILE A 241 -21.52 12.71 22.15
CA ILE A 241 -21.91 14.03 22.66
C ILE A 241 -20.65 14.80 23.08
N SER A 242 -20.42 15.97 22.49
CA SER A 242 -19.32 16.88 22.89
C SER A 242 -19.76 17.91 23.92
N GLN A 243 -21.04 18.29 23.90
CA GLN A 243 -21.59 19.28 24.83
C GLN A 243 -23.09 19.08 25.02
N ILE A 244 -23.60 19.38 26.21
CA ILE A 244 -25.05 19.47 26.50
C ILE A 244 -25.38 20.90 26.90
N LYS A 245 -26.51 21.41 26.41
CA LYS A 245 -26.98 22.77 26.63
C LYS A 245 -28.50 22.77 26.82
N SER A 246 -29.01 23.82 27.45
CA SER A 246 -30.45 24.07 27.59
C SER A 246 -30.87 25.28 26.74
N ALA A 247 -32.08 25.23 26.18
CA ALA A 247 -32.73 26.37 25.55
C ALA A 247 -34.08 26.63 26.25
N LYS A 248 -34.37 27.89 26.57
CA LYS A 248 -35.70 28.30 27.02
C LYS A 248 -36.64 28.45 25.84
N LYS A 249 -37.95 28.35 26.08
CA LYS A 249 -38.98 28.66 25.07
C LYS A 249 -38.68 30.00 24.37
N GLY A 250 -38.67 29.99 23.04
CA GLY A 250 -38.32 31.14 22.20
C GLY A 250 -36.81 31.32 21.94
N GLY A 251 -35.93 30.51 22.53
CA GLY A 251 -34.51 30.46 22.21
C GLY A 251 -34.25 29.85 20.84
N SER A 252 -33.21 30.31 20.13
CA SER A 252 -32.83 29.79 18.81
C SER A 252 -31.60 28.89 18.85
N ILE A 253 -31.55 27.88 17.97
CA ILE A 253 -30.43 26.94 17.84
C ILE A 253 -29.86 26.97 16.41
N GLY A 254 -28.54 27.09 16.30
CA GLY A 254 -27.81 27.00 15.02
C GLY A 254 -27.93 28.24 14.10
N TYR A 255 -27.40 28.10 12.89
CA TYR A 255 -27.33 29.18 11.91
C TYR A 255 -28.72 29.70 11.47
N ASN A 256 -28.77 31.01 11.22
CA ASN A 256 -29.95 31.76 10.77
C ASN A 256 -31.20 31.59 11.64
N ARG A 257 -31.04 31.08 12.87
CA ARG A 257 -32.15 30.86 13.82
C ARG A 257 -33.29 30.04 13.21
N THR A 258 -32.95 29.07 12.34
CA THR A 258 -33.96 28.24 11.66
C THR A 258 -34.76 27.33 12.58
N TYR A 259 -34.21 27.05 13.76
CA TYR A 259 -34.91 26.34 14.82
C TYR A 259 -35.16 27.28 16.00
N MET A 260 -36.41 27.31 16.45
CA MET A 260 -36.89 28.08 17.58
C MET A 260 -37.53 27.11 18.57
N ALA A 261 -37.01 27.05 19.80
CA ALA A 261 -37.53 26.17 20.83
C ALA A 261 -38.98 26.53 21.18
N THR A 262 -39.90 25.56 21.06
CA THR A 262 -41.33 25.75 21.36
C THR A 262 -41.64 25.64 22.85
N GLU A 263 -40.73 25.04 23.61
CA GLU A 263 -40.75 24.85 25.06
C GLU A 263 -39.34 24.91 25.63
N ASP A 264 -39.22 24.79 26.96
CA ASP A 264 -37.93 24.61 27.61
C ASP A 264 -37.39 23.22 27.27
N MET A 265 -36.18 23.14 26.71
CA MET A 265 -35.63 21.90 26.16
C MET A 265 -34.13 21.76 26.43
N ASN A 266 -33.65 20.51 26.36
CA ASN A 266 -32.22 20.19 26.39
C ASN A 266 -31.77 19.70 25.00
N TYR A 267 -30.61 20.15 24.56
CA TYR A 267 -30.01 19.73 23.30
C TYR A 267 -28.53 19.39 23.48
N ALA A 268 -28.05 18.44 22.70
CA ALA A 268 -26.66 18.03 22.68
C ALA A 268 -26.00 18.44 21.37
N ILE A 269 -24.70 18.73 21.43
CA ILE A 269 -23.85 18.99 20.27
C ILE A 269 -23.08 17.72 19.96
N LEU A 270 -23.14 17.31 18.70
CA LEU A 270 -22.30 16.27 18.12
C LEU A 270 -21.17 16.94 17.33
N PRO A 271 -19.92 16.48 17.47
CA PRO A 271 -18.78 17.01 16.75
C PRO A 271 -18.69 16.39 15.34
N ILE A 272 -19.80 16.43 14.59
CA ILE A 272 -19.91 16.00 13.19
C ILE A 272 -20.78 16.98 12.41
N GLY A 273 -20.48 17.15 11.13
CA GLY A 273 -21.27 17.98 10.22
C GLY A 273 -21.14 17.56 8.76
N TYR A 274 -21.49 18.46 7.83
CA TYR A 274 -21.48 18.13 6.41
C TYR A 274 -20.07 17.88 5.84
N ALA A 275 -19.00 18.37 6.48
CA ALA A 275 -17.63 18.02 6.09
C ALA A 275 -17.26 16.58 6.48
N ASP A 276 -18.00 15.96 7.40
CA ASP A 276 -17.92 14.53 7.71
C ASP A 276 -18.82 13.68 6.79
N GLY A 277 -19.53 14.32 5.86
CA GLY A 277 -20.48 13.70 4.95
C GLY A 277 -21.88 13.48 5.52
N TYR A 278 -22.20 14.10 6.66
CA TYR A 278 -23.54 14.10 7.20
C TYR A 278 -24.36 15.23 6.55
N ASP A 279 -25.30 14.87 5.69
CA ASP A 279 -25.89 15.78 4.69
C ASP A 279 -26.50 17.06 5.30
N PHE A 280 -26.22 18.20 4.67
CA PHE A 280 -26.80 19.48 5.05
C PHE A 280 -28.33 19.49 4.94
N LEU A 281 -28.90 18.72 4.01
CA LEU A 281 -30.34 18.60 3.78
C LEU A 281 -31.09 17.91 4.93
N LEU A 282 -30.37 17.28 5.87
CA LEU A 282 -30.93 16.74 7.10
C LEU A 282 -31.20 17.81 8.17
N SER A 283 -30.84 19.08 7.92
CA SER A 283 -31.16 20.21 8.80
C SER A 283 -32.66 20.26 9.17
N ASN A 284 -32.97 20.26 10.47
CA ASN A 284 -34.33 20.21 11.02
C ASN A 284 -35.20 19.00 10.64
N LYS A 285 -34.62 17.97 10.00
CA LYS A 285 -35.37 16.80 9.50
C LYS A 285 -34.79 15.48 9.97
N GLY A 286 -33.47 15.39 10.02
CA GLY A 286 -32.75 14.16 10.32
C GLY A 286 -32.95 13.70 11.77
N LYS A 287 -32.63 12.44 11.98
CA LYS A 287 -32.80 11.73 13.25
C LYS A 287 -31.51 11.00 13.61
N VAL A 288 -31.27 10.81 14.90
CA VAL A 288 -30.17 10.01 15.46
C VAL A 288 -30.69 9.12 16.60
N VAL A 289 -29.96 8.06 16.97
CA VAL A 289 -30.28 7.24 18.16
C VAL A 289 -29.29 7.51 19.28
N LEU A 290 -29.80 7.81 20.47
CA LEU A 290 -29.05 7.95 21.71
C LEU A 290 -29.73 7.09 22.80
N GLN A 291 -29.01 6.14 23.40
CA GLN A 291 -29.56 5.26 24.44
C GLN A 291 -30.94 4.64 24.07
N ASN A 292 -31.07 4.11 22.85
CA ASN A 292 -32.31 3.56 22.27
C ASN A 292 -33.45 4.57 22.04
N HIS A 293 -33.23 5.87 22.26
CA HIS A 293 -34.19 6.94 21.95
C HIS A 293 -33.86 7.57 20.60
N VAL A 294 -34.90 7.82 19.80
CA VAL A 294 -34.77 8.56 18.55
C VAL A 294 -34.83 10.06 18.85
N CYS A 295 -33.72 10.74 18.60
CA CYS A 295 -33.54 12.18 18.81
C CYS A 295 -33.59 12.93 17.47
N ASN A 296 -34.28 14.06 17.42
CA ASN A 296 -34.37 14.89 16.22
C ASN A 296 -33.18 15.84 16.10
N ILE A 297 -32.76 16.15 14.88
CA ILE A 297 -31.84 17.24 14.61
C ILE A 297 -32.56 18.58 14.73
N VAL A 298 -31.95 19.50 15.47
CA VAL A 298 -32.50 20.84 15.72
C VAL A 298 -31.54 21.91 15.21
N GLY A 299 -32.02 22.73 14.28
CA GLY A 299 -31.22 23.73 13.57
C GLY A 299 -30.51 23.18 12.34
N LYS A 300 -29.70 24.05 11.72
CA LYS A 300 -28.89 23.68 10.56
C LYS A 300 -27.71 22.80 10.95
N VAL A 301 -27.49 21.74 10.18
CA VAL A 301 -26.23 20.98 10.19
C VAL A 301 -25.11 21.93 9.77
N SER A 302 -24.08 22.08 10.61
CA SER A 302 -22.94 22.95 10.34
C SER A 302 -21.80 22.15 9.70
N MET A 303 -20.66 22.80 9.40
CA MET A 303 -19.52 22.11 8.77
C MET A 303 -19.01 20.95 9.63
N ASP A 304 -18.89 21.17 10.94
CA ASP A 304 -18.24 20.25 11.88
C ASP A 304 -19.10 19.88 13.09
N MET A 305 -20.33 20.42 13.17
CA MET A 305 -21.20 20.25 14.34
C MET A 305 -22.67 20.12 13.96
N THR A 306 -23.40 19.31 14.73
CA THR A 306 -24.84 19.09 14.59
C THR A 306 -25.46 19.12 15.98
N ALA A 307 -26.61 19.79 16.12
CA ALA A 307 -27.36 19.81 17.37
C ALA A 307 -28.53 18.82 17.31
N ILE A 308 -28.74 18.08 18.40
CA ILE A 308 -29.81 17.09 18.54
C ILE A 308 -30.64 17.39 19.79
N ASP A 309 -31.95 17.21 19.70
CA ASP A 309 -32.85 17.29 20.85
C ASP A 309 -32.71 16.05 21.73
N VAL A 310 -32.31 16.26 22.99
CA VAL A 310 -32.13 15.19 23.99
C VAL A 310 -33.08 15.36 25.17
N THR A 311 -34.15 16.15 25.01
CA THR A 311 -35.09 16.44 26.10
C THR A 311 -35.74 15.17 26.66
N ALA A 312 -36.00 14.17 25.81
CA ALA A 312 -36.55 12.88 26.22
C ALA A 312 -35.52 11.90 26.81
N VAL A 313 -34.24 12.27 26.87
CA VAL A 313 -33.15 11.40 27.36
C VAL A 313 -32.64 11.95 28.70
N GLU A 314 -33.21 11.47 29.80
CA GLU A 314 -32.97 12.01 31.15
C GLU A 314 -31.49 11.96 31.58
N ASP A 315 -30.79 10.89 31.20
CA ASP A 315 -29.42 10.58 31.63
C ASP A 315 -28.36 10.85 30.54
N ALA A 316 -28.66 11.71 29.56
CA ALA A 316 -27.71 12.06 28.50
C ALA A 316 -26.45 12.72 29.09
N ARG A 317 -25.27 12.21 28.72
CA ARG A 317 -23.97 12.70 29.21
C ARG A 317 -22.99 13.00 28.09
N VAL A 318 -22.08 13.95 28.33
CA VAL A 318 -20.93 14.19 27.45
C VAL A 318 -20.12 12.90 27.34
N GLY A 319 -19.78 12.51 26.12
CA GLY A 319 -19.11 11.25 25.81
C GLY A 319 -20.05 10.11 25.42
N ASP A 320 -21.37 10.22 25.64
CA ASP A 320 -22.33 9.18 25.23
C ASP A 320 -22.29 8.95 23.72
N GLU A 321 -22.42 7.68 23.34
CA GLU A 321 -22.43 7.25 21.95
C GLU A 321 -23.76 7.55 21.29
N VAL A 322 -23.69 8.14 20.09
CA VAL A 322 -24.84 8.48 19.26
C VAL A 322 -24.69 7.79 17.92
N ILE A 323 -25.73 7.08 17.49
CA ILE A 323 -25.79 6.42 16.17
C ILE A 323 -26.47 7.36 15.19
N LEU A 324 -25.78 7.68 14.10
CA LEU A 324 -26.26 8.59 13.06
C LEU A 324 -26.71 7.87 11.80
N LEU A 325 -26.29 6.61 11.61
CA LEU A 325 -26.65 5.74 10.50
C LEU A 325 -26.45 4.29 10.92
N GLY A 326 -27.28 3.38 10.42
CA GLY A 326 -27.06 1.93 10.50
C GLY A 326 -27.84 1.24 11.61
N ASP A 327 -28.74 1.97 12.27
CA ASP A 327 -29.80 1.43 13.13
C ASP A 327 -31.06 1.13 12.29
N GLU A 328 -31.94 0.24 12.78
CA GLU A 328 -33.21 -0.07 12.10
C GLU A 328 -34.13 1.15 11.93
N ASN A 329 -34.07 2.11 12.86
CA ASN A 329 -34.83 3.34 12.79
C ASN A 329 -34.18 4.38 11.87
N ILE A 330 -32.88 4.23 11.60
CA ILE A 330 -32.03 5.24 10.95
C ILE A 330 -31.15 4.57 9.88
N THR A 331 -31.81 3.86 8.97
CA THR A 331 -31.16 3.30 7.79
C THR A 331 -30.84 4.40 6.77
N ALA A 332 -29.97 4.09 5.81
CA ALA A 332 -29.60 5.05 4.76
C ALA A 332 -30.83 5.48 3.95
N GLU A 333 -31.73 4.54 3.64
CA GLU A 333 -32.96 4.80 2.89
C GLU A 333 -33.91 5.70 3.67
N ASN A 334 -34.08 5.46 4.98
CA ASN A 334 -34.98 6.26 5.80
C ASN A 334 -34.47 7.70 5.94
N LEU A 335 -33.15 7.90 6.05
CA LEU A 335 -32.57 9.24 6.10
C LEU A 335 -32.70 9.98 4.78
N THR A 336 -32.36 9.35 3.66
CA THR A 336 -32.38 10.03 2.36
C THR A 336 -33.79 10.33 1.88
N ALA A 337 -34.79 9.53 2.28
CA ALA A 337 -36.20 9.79 2.00
C ALA A 337 -36.72 11.11 2.61
N LEU A 338 -36.07 11.66 3.65
CA LEU A 338 -36.47 12.94 4.26
C LEU A 338 -36.21 14.16 3.38
N TYR A 339 -35.40 13.99 2.33
CA TYR A 339 -35.00 15.06 1.42
C TYR A 339 -34.96 14.62 -0.05
N ASP A 340 -35.63 13.51 -0.39
CA ASP A 340 -35.67 12.95 -1.76
C ASP A 340 -34.28 12.64 -2.34
N GLY A 341 -33.34 12.22 -1.48
CA GLY A 341 -31.97 11.87 -1.85
C GLY A 341 -31.74 10.39 -2.13
N LEU A 342 -30.50 10.03 -2.48
CA LEU A 342 -30.10 8.67 -2.81
C LEU A 342 -29.20 8.05 -1.72
N SER A 343 -29.55 6.86 -1.24
CA SER A 343 -28.78 6.17 -0.19
C SER A 343 -27.33 5.87 -0.60
N TYR A 344 -27.11 5.60 -1.90
CA TYR A 344 -25.78 5.43 -2.49
C TYR A 344 -24.90 6.68 -2.31
N GLU A 345 -25.50 7.86 -2.50
CA GLU A 345 -24.80 9.14 -2.35
C GLU A 345 -24.42 9.32 -0.89
N LEU A 346 -25.38 9.20 0.03
CA LEU A 346 -25.12 9.34 1.47
C LEU A 346 -23.98 8.41 1.94
N LEU A 347 -24.03 7.13 1.59
CA LEU A 347 -23.00 6.15 1.98
C LEU A 347 -21.61 6.50 1.44
N SER A 348 -21.52 7.01 0.21
CA SER A 348 -20.24 7.42 -0.39
C SER A 348 -19.62 8.67 0.25
N GLN A 349 -20.40 9.42 1.03
CA GLN A 349 -19.97 10.67 1.66
C GLN A 349 -19.75 10.50 3.16
N ILE A 350 -20.60 9.73 3.84
CA ILE A 350 -20.68 9.68 5.29
C ILE A 350 -19.40 9.08 5.91
N GLY A 351 -19.02 9.63 7.07
CA GLY A 351 -17.83 9.19 7.78
C GLY A 351 -16.54 9.41 7.00
N ARG A 352 -16.49 10.44 6.14
CA ARG A 352 -15.27 10.80 5.40
C ARG A 352 -14.10 11.02 6.36
N ARG A 353 -14.21 11.97 7.27
CA ARG A 353 -13.17 12.23 8.29
C ARG A 353 -13.25 11.29 9.49
N ALA A 354 -13.97 10.18 9.38
CA ALA A 354 -14.15 9.22 10.45
C ALA A 354 -13.27 7.99 10.23
N LYS A 355 -12.79 7.41 11.33
CA LYS A 355 -12.01 6.17 11.27
C LYS A 355 -12.95 5.01 10.98
N ARG A 356 -12.55 4.08 10.10
CA ARG A 356 -13.34 2.87 9.81
C ARG A 356 -12.82 1.71 10.64
N TYR A 357 -13.71 1.02 11.31
CA TYR A 357 -13.45 -0.21 12.06
C TYR A 357 -14.18 -1.36 11.40
N TYR A 358 -13.45 -2.41 11.02
CA TYR A 358 -14.04 -3.59 10.39
C TYR A 358 -14.31 -4.66 11.44
N LYS A 359 -15.53 -5.19 11.44
CA LYS A 359 -16.01 -6.18 12.40
C LYS A 359 -16.27 -7.51 11.72
N LEU A 360 -15.90 -8.60 12.38
CA LEU A 360 -16.26 -9.96 12.01
C LEU A 360 -16.66 -10.72 13.28
N GLY A 361 -17.86 -11.32 13.27
CA GLY A 361 -18.42 -11.99 14.45
C GLY A 361 -18.56 -11.06 15.66
N GLY A 362 -18.86 -9.78 15.42
CA GLY A 362 -18.96 -8.73 16.46
C GLY A 362 -17.63 -8.22 17.00
N LYS A 363 -16.48 -8.78 16.61
CA LYS A 363 -15.14 -8.35 17.04
C LYS A 363 -14.49 -7.46 15.99
N ILE A 364 -13.80 -6.41 16.41
CA ILE A 364 -12.96 -5.62 15.50
C ILE A 364 -11.76 -6.47 15.08
N ILE A 365 -11.56 -6.60 13.77
CA ILE A 365 -10.43 -7.35 13.22
C ILE A 365 -9.43 -6.46 12.47
N ASP A 366 -9.87 -5.28 12.03
CA ASP A 366 -9.06 -4.34 11.28
C ASP A 366 -9.58 -2.91 11.49
N SER A 367 -8.76 -1.92 11.16
CA SER A 367 -9.19 -0.54 11.05
C SER A 367 -8.42 0.20 9.97
N SER A 368 -9.14 0.91 9.11
CA SER A 368 -8.51 1.79 8.13
C SER A 368 -8.13 3.12 8.80
N PRO A 369 -7.00 3.76 8.42
CA PRO A 369 -6.75 5.14 8.78
C PRO A 369 -7.89 6.06 8.29
N LEU A 370 -7.94 7.27 8.85
CA LEU A 370 -8.92 8.29 8.45
C LEU A 370 -8.86 8.49 6.94
N LEU A 371 -10.00 8.32 6.25
CA LEU A 371 -10.14 8.81 4.89
C LEU A 371 -10.17 10.34 4.94
N ARG A 372 -9.00 10.97 5.09
CA ARG A 372 -8.86 12.26 4.41
C ARG A 372 -9.26 12.00 2.96
N ARG A 373 -9.83 13.01 2.28
CA ARG A 373 -9.81 13.05 0.82
C ARG A 373 -8.34 13.01 0.39
N GLU A 374 -7.77 11.83 0.48
CA GLU A 374 -6.86 11.35 -0.49
C GLU A 374 -7.81 11.01 -1.68
N PHE A 375 -7.96 11.82 -2.73
CA PHE A 375 -6.87 12.10 -3.66
C PHE A 375 -5.83 11.04 -3.39
N VAL A 376 -5.73 9.94 -4.15
CA VAL A 376 -4.36 9.46 -4.37
C VAL A 376 -3.71 10.71 -4.91
N PRO A 377 -3.03 11.53 -4.08
CA PRO A 377 -2.50 12.71 -4.67
C PRO A 377 -1.48 12.11 -5.62
N LYS A 378 -1.22 12.76 -6.75
CA LYS A 378 0.03 12.48 -7.45
C LYS A 378 1.24 12.42 -6.47
N ASP A 379 1.03 12.98 -5.27
CA ASP A 379 1.89 13.08 -4.14
C ASP A 379 1.96 11.92 -3.12
N LEU A 380 1.34 10.77 -3.34
CA LEU A 380 1.71 9.54 -2.62
C LEU A 380 1.88 8.38 -3.59
N SER A 381 2.49 8.66 -4.75
CA SER A 381 3.19 7.60 -5.46
C SER A 381 4.31 7.07 -4.56
N ASP A 382 4.67 5.80 -4.71
CA ASP A 382 5.91 5.25 -4.13
C ASP A 382 7.10 6.16 -4.43
N ASN A 383 7.05 6.91 -5.54
CA ASN A 383 7.99 7.95 -5.88
C ASN A 383 7.97 9.18 -4.95
N LYS A 384 6.83 9.69 -4.47
CA LYS A 384 6.87 10.82 -3.52
C LYS A 384 7.15 10.36 -2.09
N LEU A 385 6.68 9.18 -1.68
CA LEU A 385 7.12 8.61 -0.40
C LEU A 385 8.62 8.30 -0.45
N GLY A 386 9.09 7.74 -1.57
CA GLY A 386 10.49 7.56 -1.90
C GLY A 386 11.24 8.87 -1.86
N ASN A 387 10.79 9.91 -2.57
CA ASN A 387 11.40 11.25 -2.55
C ASN A 387 11.37 11.90 -1.17
N ILE A 388 10.36 11.65 -0.32
CA ILE A 388 10.31 12.17 1.05
C ILE A 388 11.33 11.43 1.92
N ILE A 389 11.45 10.11 1.77
CA ILE A 389 12.43 9.32 2.51
C ILE A 389 13.84 9.63 2.01
N GLU A 390 14.07 9.66 0.69
CA GLU A 390 15.29 10.10 0.02
C GLU A 390 15.65 11.52 0.44
N ALA A 391 14.72 12.49 0.43
CA ALA A 391 15.00 13.86 0.89
C ALA A 391 15.27 13.94 2.41
N ALA A 392 14.62 13.11 3.23
CA ALA A 392 14.90 13.04 4.66
C ALA A 392 16.28 12.40 4.93
N ILE A 393 16.65 11.37 4.16
CA ILE A 393 17.98 10.77 4.19
C ILE A 393 19.01 11.77 3.66
N GLU A 394 18.75 12.49 2.57
CA GLU A 394 19.61 13.53 1.99
C GLU A 394 19.84 14.64 3.01
N GLN A 395 18.78 15.18 3.62
CA GLN A 395 18.89 16.19 4.66
C GLN A 395 19.66 15.66 5.87
N ARG A 396 19.50 14.37 6.20
CA ARG A 396 20.23 13.74 7.29
C ARG A 396 21.68 13.47 6.93
N LEU A 397 22.02 13.03 5.73
CA LEU A 397 23.38 12.67 5.33
C LEU A 397 24.15 13.85 4.73
N GLN A 398 23.46 14.96 4.46
CA GLN A 398 23.96 16.12 3.72
C GLN A 398 24.59 15.77 2.37
N SER A 399 24.14 14.66 1.77
CA SER A 399 24.59 14.18 0.48
C SER A 399 23.41 13.50 -0.21
N LYS A 400 23.07 14.00 -1.39
CA LYS A 400 22.01 13.47 -2.23
C LYS A 400 22.37 12.11 -2.81
N GLU A 401 23.60 12.00 -3.30
CA GLU A 401 24.11 10.77 -3.90
C GLU A 401 24.07 9.58 -2.93
N ILE A 402 24.50 9.81 -1.68
CA ILE A 402 24.45 8.79 -0.64
C ILE A 402 22.99 8.46 -0.27
N ALA A 403 22.10 9.46 -0.23
CA ALA A 403 20.70 9.23 0.07
C ALA A 403 20.01 8.34 -0.97
N ASN A 404 20.35 8.50 -2.24
CA ASN A 404 19.80 7.70 -3.33
C ASN A 404 20.27 6.25 -3.24
N LEU A 405 21.54 6.03 -2.91
CA LEU A 405 22.10 4.69 -2.69
C LEU A 405 21.41 3.99 -1.51
N VAL A 406 21.22 4.68 -0.39
CA VAL A 406 20.52 4.15 0.79
C VAL A 406 19.05 3.86 0.47
N HIS A 407 18.39 4.72 -0.31
CA HIS A 407 17.00 4.53 -0.73
C HIS A 407 16.83 3.28 -1.61
N GLU A 408 17.64 3.16 -2.67
CA GLU A 408 17.60 2.04 -3.60
C GLU A 408 17.98 0.71 -2.96
N ASP A 409 18.97 0.68 -2.05
CA ASP A 409 19.45 -0.58 -1.50
C ASP A 409 18.60 -1.10 -0.34
N ILE A 410 18.07 -0.22 0.53
CA ILE A 410 17.37 -0.64 1.75
C ILE A 410 15.87 -0.78 1.52
N LEU A 411 15.24 0.21 0.89
CA LEU A 411 13.77 0.23 0.80
C LEU A 411 13.27 -0.71 -0.28
N LYS A 412 14.01 -0.84 -1.39
CA LYS A 412 13.71 -1.84 -2.43
C LYS A 412 13.82 -3.27 -1.88
N ARG A 413 14.88 -3.58 -1.12
CA ARG A 413 15.02 -4.90 -0.47
C ARG A 413 13.95 -5.15 0.58
N LEU A 414 13.59 -4.15 1.39
CA LEU A 414 12.59 -4.30 2.46
C LEU A 414 11.15 -4.44 1.95
N PHE A 415 10.78 -3.75 0.87
CA PHE A 415 9.39 -3.63 0.44
C PHE A 415 9.07 -4.34 -0.88
N VAL A 416 10.06 -4.57 -1.75
CA VAL A 416 9.87 -5.20 -3.07
C VAL A 416 10.32 -6.67 -3.08
N GLU A 417 11.44 -7.00 -2.43
CA GLU A 417 11.96 -8.38 -2.36
C GLU A 417 11.45 -9.13 -1.12
N LYS A 418 10.12 -9.36 -1.04
CA LYS A 418 9.42 -9.99 0.10
C LYS A 418 9.96 -11.36 0.57
N ASP A 419 10.78 -12.03 -0.25
CA ASP A 419 11.26 -13.40 -0.02
C ASP A 419 12.79 -13.51 0.18
N LYS A 420 13.52 -12.42 0.43
CA LYS A 420 14.92 -12.50 0.87
C LYS A 420 15.06 -12.06 2.32
N ASP A 421 15.70 -12.90 3.13
CA ASP A 421 16.13 -12.54 4.48
C ASP A 421 16.96 -11.25 4.42
N ILE A 422 16.64 -10.26 5.26
CA ILE A 422 17.42 -9.03 5.36
C ILE A 422 18.80 -9.42 5.90
N HIS A 423 19.82 -9.39 5.05
CA HIS A 423 21.19 -9.71 5.44
C HIS A 423 21.88 -8.48 6.04
N TYR A 424 22.37 -8.60 7.27
CA TYR A 424 23.10 -7.54 7.96
C TYR A 424 24.21 -8.15 8.84
N ARG A 425 25.19 -7.32 9.19
CA ARG A 425 26.32 -7.69 10.05
C ARG A 425 26.07 -7.28 11.49
N ARG A 426 26.61 -8.05 12.42
CA ARG A 426 26.64 -7.71 13.86
C ARG A 426 28.05 -7.87 14.39
N ASN A 427 28.33 -7.32 15.57
CA ASN A 427 29.64 -7.45 16.23
C ASN A 427 30.81 -7.01 15.33
N PHE A 428 30.60 -6.00 14.48
CA PHE A 428 31.61 -5.58 13.52
C PHE A 428 32.80 -4.94 14.24
N LYS A 429 33.98 -5.53 14.06
CA LYS A 429 35.24 -5.04 14.61
C LYS A 429 36.30 -4.97 13.53
N HIS A 430 36.95 -3.82 13.37
CA HIS A 430 38.06 -3.66 12.45
C HIS A 430 39.27 -3.04 13.15
N SER A 431 40.31 -3.84 13.36
CA SER A 431 41.54 -3.40 14.02
C SER A 431 42.66 -3.24 13.02
N ILE A 432 43.32 -2.08 13.04
CA ILE A 432 44.35 -1.66 12.09
C ILE A 432 45.59 -1.30 12.90
N GLN A 433 46.72 -1.93 12.59
CA GLN A 433 48.03 -1.54 13.09
C GLN A 433 48.85 -0.98 11.93
N PHE A 434 49.43 0.19 12.13
CA PHE A 434 50.11 0.97 11.12
C PHE A 434 51.52 1.33 11.61
N LYS A 435 52.55 0.69 11.05
CA LYS A 435 53.94 0.79 11.51
C LYS A 435 54.89 1.10 10.36
N ASN A 436 56.07 1.64 10.65
CA ASN A 436 57.11 1.76 9.63
C ASN A 436 57.52 0.36 9.13
N SER A 437 57.64 0.19 7.81
CA SER A 437 58.12 -1.07 7.24
C SER A 437 59.64 -1.16 7.37
N GLU A 438 60.12 -2.24 7.99
CA GLU A 438 61.56 -2.55 8.04
C GLU A 438 62.11 -3.02 6.69
N LYS A 439 61.24 -3.62 5.85
CA LYS A 439 61.61 -4.23 4.56
C LYS A 439 61.60 -3.22 3.41
N TYR A 440 60.69 -2.25 3.44
CA TYR A 440 60.50 -1.22 2.41
C TYR A 440 60.46 0.16 3.06
N PRO A 441 61.59 0.89 3.16
CA PRO A 441 61.71 2.11 3.95
C PRO A 441 60.72 3.23 3.61
N ASP A 442 60.26 3.28 2.35
CA ASP A 442 59.30 4.27 1.84
C ASP A 442 57.84 3.90 2.09
N TYR A 443 57.59 2.80 2.82
CA TYR A 443 56.25 2.27 3.08
C TYR A 443 55.99 2.10 4.58
N PHE A 444 54.72 2.16 4.95
CA PHE A 444 54.16 1.69 6.20
C PHE A 444 53.67 0.26 6.02
N LEU A 445 54.04 -0.62 6.95
CA LEU A 445 53.42 -1.92 7.10
C LEU A 445 52.10 -1.78 7.84
N THR A 446 51.01 -2.11 7.16
CA THR A 446 49.66 -2.10 7.72
C THR A 446 49.15 -3.52 7.86
N THR A 447 48.75 -3.90 9.06
CA THR A 447 48.06 -5.17 9.31
C THR A 447 46.66 -4.89 9.79
N THR A 448 45.66 -5.51 9.16
CA THR A 448 44.27 -5.35 9.55
C THR A 448 43.66 -6.68 10.00
N ASN A 449 42.72 -6.61 10.93
CA ASN A 449 41.88 -7.72 11.35
C ASN A 449 40.43 -7.26 11.35
N LEU A 450 39.64 -7.77 10.42
CA LEU A 450 38.19 -7.55 10.32
C LEU A 450 37.46 -8.76 10.89
N SER A 451 36.48 -8.55 11.76
CA SER A 451 35.55 -9.60 12.20
C SER A 451 34.13 -9.10 12.31
N PHE A 452 33.16 -9.98 12.03
CA PHE A 452 31.73 -9.69 12.15
C PHE A 452 30.92 -11.00 12.13
N SER A 453 29.68 -10.96 12.63
CA SER A 453 28.72 -12.06 12.56
C SER A 453 27.69 -11.79 11.46
N LYS A 454 27.36 -12.79 10.63
CA LYS A 454 26.35 -12.71 9.56
C LYS A 454 25.86 -14.13 9.19
N ILE A 455 24.69 -14.23 8.57
CA ILE A 455 24.22 -15.49 7.98
C ILE A 455 25.09 -15.83 6.76
N LEU A 456 25.73 -17.00 6.77
CA LEU A 456 26.54 -17.49 5.65
C LEU A 456 25.65 -17.78 4.43
N GLN A 457 25.93 -17.14 3.30
CA GLN A 457 25.11 -17.23 2.09
C GLN A 457 25.53 -18.37 1.16
N ASN A 458 26.84 -18.58 1.01
CA ASN A 458 27.42 -19.57 0.11
C ASN A 458 28.47 -20.38 0.87
N ASP A 459 28.82 -21.55 0.33
CA ASP A 459 29.92 -22.39 0.85
C ASP A 459 31.31 -21.86 0.46
N TYR A 460 31.38 -20.64 -0.08
CA TYR A 460 32.57 -19.86 -0.35
C TYR A 460 32.25 -18.36 -0.23
N PHE A 461 33.26 -17.52 -0.18
CA PHE A 461 33.12 -16.08 -0.43
C PHE A 461 34.41 -15.50 -1.00
N SER A 462 34.34 -14.31 -1.59
CA SER A 462 35.48 -13.59 -2.14
C SER A 462 35.85 -12.38 -1.28
N VAL A 463 37.14 -12.07 -1.25
CA VAL A 463 37.68 -10.76 -0.86
C VAL A 463 38.12 -10.07 -2.15
N ALA A 464 37.57 -8.89 -2.43
CA ALA A 464 37.92 -8.11 -3.62
C ALA A 464 38.73 -6.87 -3.22
N CYS A 465 39.70 -6.50 -4.05
CA CYS A 465 40.59 -5.39 -3.81
C CYS A 465 40.94 -4.68 -5.11
N ALA A 466 40.94 -3.35 -5.13
CA ALA A 466 41.25 -2.55 -6.31
C ALA A 466 41.93 -1.24 -5.94
N LYS A 467 42.55 -0.56 -6.92
CA LYS A 467 43.16 0.78 -6.72
C LYS A 467 42.13 1.91 -6.82
N THR A 468 41.14 1.75 -7.69
CA THR A 468 40.11 2.76 -7.94
C THR A 468 38.73 2.26 -7.51
N GLU A 469 37.84 3.20 -7.21
CA GLU A 469 36.44 2.88 -6.93
C GLU A 469 35.75 2.27 -8.15
N GLU A 470 35.99 2.83 -9.36
CA GLU A 470 35.47 2.36 -10.65
C GLU A 470 35.78 0.87 -10.88
N ASP A 471 37.01 0.44 -10.58
CA ASP A 471 37.41 -0.97 -10.70
C ASP A 471 36.69 -1.87 -9.68
N LEU A 472 36.43 -1.35 -8.47
CA LEU A 472 35.81 -2.09 -7.36
C LEU A 472 34.28 -2.16 -7.46
N GLU A 473 33.64 -1.23 -8.18
CA GLU A 473 32.19 -1.12 -8.35
C GLU A 473 31.54 -2.43 -8.82
N LYS A 474 32.21 -3.18 -9.71
CA LYS A 474 31.72 -4.47 -10.22
C LYS A 474 31.50 -5.52 -9.12
N TYR A 475 32.11 -5.33 -7.95
CA TYR A 475 31.94 -6.19 -6.79
C TYR A 475 30.88 -5.69 -5.81
N PHE A 476 30.41 -4.44 -5.89
CA PHE A 476 29.53 -3.84 -4.88
C PHE A 476 28.19 -4.60 -4.75
N MET A 477 27.62 -5.05 -5.87
CA MET A 477 26.35 -5.79 -5.89
C MET A 477 26.50 -7.31 -5.78
N ARG A 478 27.73 -7.84 -5.68
CA ARG A 478 28.01 -9.27 -5.59
C ARG A 478 27.80 -9.79 -4.17
N ASN A 479 26.80 -10.64 -3.98
CA ASN A 479 26.46 -11.25 -2.67
C ASN A 479 27.48 -12.29 -2.20
N ASP A 480 28.36 -12.76 -3.07
CA ASP A 480 29.44 -13.69 -2.74
C ASP A 480 30.73 -12.98 -2.30
N VAL A 481 30.75 -11.65 -2.22
CA VAL A 481 31.94 -10.87 -1.80
C VAL A 481 31.69 -10.29 -0.41
N GLU A 482 32.49 -10.68 0.57
CA GLU A 482 32.30 -10.30 1.98
C GLU A 482 33.21 -9.14 2.43
N TYR A 483 34.31 -8.91 1.72
CA TYR A 483 35.21 -7.80 2.01
C TYR A 483 35.71 -7.16 0.73
N ARG A 484 35.69 -5.82 0.72
CA ARG A 484 36.08 -4.99 -0.41
C ARG A 484 37.09 -3.97 0.11
N TRP A 485 38.28 -3.96 -0.47
CA TRP A 485 39.38 -3.13 0.00
C TRP A 485 39.84 -2.20 -1.11
N LEU A 486 39.74 -0.88 -0.87
CA LEU A 486 40.27 0.12 -1.78
C LEU A 486 41.72 0.41 -1.37
N LEU A 487 42.66 0.06 -2.24
CA LEU A 487 44.07 0.41 -2.09
C LEU A 487 44.30 1.84 -2.56
N ASP A 488 45.38 2.44 -2.08
CA ASP A 488 45.87 3.70 -2.63
C ASP A 488 46.30 3.50 -4.09
N ASN A 489 45.98 4.44 -4.97
CA ASN A 489 46.35 4.41 -6.40
C ASN A 489 47.85 4.23 -6.64
N SER A 490 48.69 4.63 -5.68
CA SER A 490 50.14 4.47 -5.74
C SER A 490 50.66 3.08 -5.37
N ILE A 491 49.81 2.18 -4.88
CA ILE A 491 50.17 0.79 -4.55
C ILE A 491 50.04 -0.08 -5.79
N ASP A 492 51.03 -0.93 -6.10
CA ASP A 492 50.89 -1.94 -7.15
C ASP A 492 50.00 -3.11 -6.72
N LEU A 493 49.11 -3.54 -7.64
CA LEU A 493 48.22 -4.68 -7.42
C LEU A 493 49.01 -5.98 -7.63
N ASP A 494 49.78 -6.32 -6.61
CA ASP A 494 50.61 -7.53 -6.55
C ASP A 494 50.54 -8.12 -5.14
N GLU A 495 50.65 -9.44 -5.04
CA GLU A 495 50.73 -10.23 -3.80
C GLU A 495 51.83 -9.75 -2.85
N MET A 496 52.86 -9.09 -3.40
CA MET A 496 53.93 -8.49 -2.61
C MET A 496 53.43 -7.31 -1.74
N PHE A 497 52.48 -6.52 -2.24
CA PHE A 497 52.03 -5.28 -1.60
C PHE A 497 50.69 -5.41 -0.88
N PHE A 498 49.87 -6.40 -1.24
CA PHE A 498 48.63 -6.75 -0.55
C PHE A 498 48.47 -8.27 -0.46
N ASN A 499 48.22 -8.78 0.75
CA ASN A 499 47.98 -10.20 0.97
C ASN A 499 46.95 -10.43 2.09
N VAL A 500 46.07 -11.41 1.91
CA VAL A 500 45.19 -11.92 2.96
C VAL A 500 45.92 -13.04 3.72
N THR A 501 46.41 -12.69 4.91
CA THR A 501 47.24 -13.56 5.75
C THR A 501 46.47 -14.69 6.44
N SER A 502 45.19 -14.50 6.74
CA SER A 502 44.32 -15.51 7.35
C SER A 502 42.86 -15.18 7.08
N VAL A 503 42.06 -16.21 6.85
CA VAL A 503 40.61 -16.10 6.69
C VAL A 503 39.95 -17.23 7.45
N LYS A 504 39.03 -16.88 8.35
CA LYS A 504 38.27 -17.86 9.13
C LYS A 504 36.77 -17.61 9.06
N VAL A 505 36.04 -18.71 9.14
CA VAL A 505 34.61 -18.72 9.48
C VAL A 505 34.44 -19.58 10.73
N ASN A 506 33.98 -18.98 11.82
CA ASN A 506 34.09 -19.51 13.17
C ASN A 506 35.56 -19.87 13.46
N ASP A 507 35.82 -21.15 13.76
CA ASP A 507 37.16 -21.67 14.04
C ASP A 507 37.82 -22.37 12.83
N ILE A 508 37.18 -22.31 11.64
CA ILE A 508 37.65 -22.99 10.42
C ILE A 508 38.53 -22.04 9.62
N GLU A 509 39.81 -22.39 9.42
CA GLU A 509 40.70 -21.69 8.48
C GLU A 509 40.37 -22.07 7.05
N LEU A 510 40.20 -21.06 6.18
CA LEU A 510 39.81 -21.27 4.79
C LEU A 510 41.03 -21.35 3.87
N TYR A 511 40.91 -22.14 2.81
CA TYR A 511 41.79 -22.05 1.66
C TYR A 511 41.48 -20.77 0.90
N ASN A 512 42.49 -20.17 0.28
CA ASN A 512 42.32 -19.01 -0.57
C ASN A 512 43.03 -19.16 -1.91
N GLU A 513 42.41 -18.63 -2.96
CA GLU A 513 42.95 -18.58 -4.31
C GLU A 513 42.87 -17.14 -4.82
N MET A 514 44.03 -16.54 -5.10
CA MET A 514 44.11 -15.19 -5.63
C MET A 514 44.09 -15.19 -7.15
N MET A 515 43.30 -14.29 -7.72
CA MET A 515 43.28 -13.97 -9.14
C MET A 515 43.41 -12.47 -9.34
N ILE A 516 44.24 -12.07 -10.31
CA ILE A 516 44.41 -10.66 -10.69
C ILE A 516 43.85 -10.49 -12.10
N ALA A 517 42.78 -9.69 -12.23
CA ALA A 517 42.11 -9.43 -13.51
C ALA A 517 41.47 -8.04 -13.51
N ASP A 518 41.54 -7.35 -14.65
CA ASP A 518 40.87 -6.06 -14.90
C ASP A 518 41.04 -5.06 -13.74
N GLY A 519 42.29 -4.79 -13.35
CA GLY A 519 42.61 -3.81 -12.30
C GLY A 519 42.18 -4.22 -10.87
N CYS A 520 41.86 -5.49 -10.64
CA CYS A 520 41.41 -5.99 -9.34
C CYS A 520 42.16 -7.26 -8.92
N ILE A 521 42.30 -7.42 -7.61
CA ILE A 521 42.66 -8.67 -6.95
C ILE A 521 41.37 -9.27 -6.38
N GLU A 522 41.00 -10.48 -6.80
CA GLU A 522 39.91 -11.26 -6.22
C GLU A 522 40.49 -12.51 -5.55
N ILE A 523 40.19 -12.67 -4.26
CA ILE A 523 40.68 -13.78 -3.44
C ILE A 523 39.48 -14.62 -3.04
N LYS A 524 39.28 -15.75 -3.70
CA LYS A 524 38.21 -16.69 -3.38
C LYS A 524 38.60 -17.52 -2.17
N CYS A 525 37.81 -17.46 -1.11
CA CYS A 525 37.99 -18.17 0.15
C CYS A 525 36.96 -19.30 0.27
N TYR A 526 37.42 -20.51 0.57
CA TYR A 526 36.54 -21.68 0.64
C TYR A 526 37.06 -22.76 1.57
N HIS A 527 36.16 -23.59 2.08
CA HIS A 527 36.49 -24.82 2.80
C HIS A 527 35.32 -25.81 2.69
N PRO A 528 35.55 -27.12 2.52
CA PRO A 528 34.47 -28.11 2.37
C PRO A 528 33.40 -28.05 3.49
N ASP A 529 33.83 -27.76 4.71
CA ASP A 529 32.94 -27.74 5.89
C ASP A 529 31.95 -26.56 5.91
N LEU A 530 32.18 -25.51 5.11
CA LEU A 530 31.28 -24.35 5.03
C LEU A 530 29.88 -24.74 4.54
N LYS A 531 29.77 -25.79 3.72
CA LYS A 531 28.49 -26.28 3.19
C LYS A 531 27.47 -26.60 4.30
N SER A 532 27.95 -27.08 5.46
CA SER A 532 27.10 -27.40 6.61
C SER A 532 26.63 -26.17 7.42
N LEU A 533 27.22 -25.01 7.13
CA LEU A 533 27.00 -23.74 7.82
C LEU A 533 26.18 -22.73 7.01
N VAL A 534 25.93 -22.99 5.71
CA VAL A 534 25.09 -22.13 4.87
C VAL A 534 23.69 -21.98 5.48
N GLY A 535 23.18 -20.74 5.52
CA GLY A 535 21.92 -20.38 6.16
C GLY A 535 21.98 -20.21 7.68
N LYS A 536 23.15 -20.40 8.31
CA LYS A 536 23.35 -20.16 9.75
C LYS A 536 24.16 -18.90 9.99
N GLU A 537 23.94 -18.25 11.13
CA GLU A 537 24.80 -17.16 11.60
C GLU A 537 26.18 -17.72 11.96
N VAL A 538 27.23 -17.12 11.39
CA VAL A 538 28.64 -17.48 11.60
C VAL A 538 29.47 -16.22 11.84
N ASN A 539 30.66 -16.40 12.42
CA ASN A 539 31.62 -15.32 12.64
C ASN A 539 32.69 -15.34 11.57
N PHE A 540 32.82 -14.26 10.81
CA PHE A 540 33.89 -14.06 9.85
C PHE A 540 35.09 -13.42 10.56
N SER A 541 36.31 -13.81 10.16
CA SER A 541 37.56 -13.15 10.53
C SER A 541 38.47 -13.09 9.31
N ILE A 542 38.88 -11.89 8.89
CA ILE A 542 39.72 -11.65 7.72
C ILE A 542 40.91 -10.80 8.16
N SER A 543 42.12 -11.32 7.98
CA SER A 543 43.36 -10.64 8.36
C SER A 543 44.17 -10.32 7.13
N THR A 544 44.50 -9.04 6.92
CA THR A 544 45.27 -8.60 5.75
C THR A 544 46.57 -7.93 6.14
N LYS A 545 47.52 -7.96 5.21
CA LYS A 545 48.80 -7.28 5.28
C LYS A 545 48.97 -6.45 4.01
N THR A 546 49.20 -5.15 4.19
CA THR A 546 49.33 -4.19 3.10
C THR A 546 50.52 -3.28 3.34
N TYR A 547 51.31 -2.98 2.31
CA TYR A 547 52.35 -1.95 2.36
C TYR A 547 51.81 -0.65 1.78
N TYR A 548 51.56 0.34 2.63
CA TYR A 548 51.06 1.66 2.24
C TYR A 548 52.21 2.65 2.02
N PRO A 549 52.30 3.36 0.89
CA PRO A 549 53.36 4.34 0.65
C PRO A 549 53.32 5.47 1.67
N LYS A 550 54.48 5.94 2.11
CA LYS A 550 54.61 7.13 2.99
C LYS A 550 54.17 8.43 2.32
N SER A 551 54.10 8.44 0.99
CA SER A 551 53.53 9.54 0.20
C SER A 551 52.00 9.61 0.27
N SER A 552 51.34 8.57 0.79
CA SER A 552 49.90 8.60 1.05
C SER A 552 49.64 9.27 2.40
N HIS A 553 48.61 10.10 2.45
CA HIS A 553 48.26 10.91 3.62
C HIS A 553 46.96 10.47 4.30
N GLN A 554 46.36 9.36 3.86
CA GLN A 554 45.11 8.88 4.43
C GLN A 554 44.93 7.36 4.32
N LEU A 555 44.11 6.80 5.21
CA LEU A 555 43.62 5.43 5.17
C LEU A 555 42.12 5.40 5.48
N SER A 556 41.33 4.79 4.60
CA SER A 556 39.86 4.75 4.74
C SER A 556 39.36 3.36 5.11
N VAL A 557 38.32 3.30 5.95
CA VAL A 557 37.54 2.10 6.25
C VAL A 557 36.10 2.37 5.87
N TYR A 558 35.53 1.53 5.01
CA TYR A 558 34.14 1.64 4.57
C TYR A 558 33.28 0.49 5.11
N ILE A 559 32.08 0.83 5.52
CA ILE A 559 31.01 -0.08 5.92
C ILE A 559 30.07 -0.15 4.72
N ILE A 560 30.10 -1.28 4.05
CA ILE A 560 29.43 -1.50 2.76
C ILE A 560 28.11 -2.26 2.89
N GLU A 561 27.83 -2.81 4.08
CA GLU A 561 26.59 -3.53 4.38
C GLU A 561 25.96 -2.95 5.64
N MET A 562 24.64 -3.10 5.75
CA MET A 562 23.91 -2.75 6.96
C MET A 562 24.54 -3.48 8.16
N THR A 563 24.93 -2.73 9.18
CA THR A 563 25.70 -3.23 10.30
C THR A 563 25.11 -2.73 11.62
N GLN A 564 24.90 -3.64 12.57
CA GLN A 564 24.44 -3.32 13.91
C GLN A 564 25.64 -3.29 14.87
N GLY A 565 25.97 -2.09 15.34
CA GLY A 565 27.16 -1.85 16.17
C GLY A 565 28.47 -1.93 15.39
N VAL A 566 29.32 -0.93 15.53
CA VAL A 566 30.63 -0.82 14.85
C VAL A 566 31.70 -0.49 15.87
N ASP A 567 32.87 -1.12 15.75
CA ASP A 567 34.07 -0.84 16.53
C ASP A 567 35.29 -0.86 15.60
N ILE A 568 35.93 0.29 15.38
CA ILE A 568 37.09 0.44 14.51
C ILE A 568 38.24 1.00 15.33
N SER A 569 39.41 0.38 15.28
CA SER A 569 40.58 0.84 16.01
C SER A 569 41.80 0.98 15.09
N PHE A 570 42.48 2.11 15.17
CA PHE A 570 43.71 2.41 14.45
C PHE A 570 44.84 2.68 15.44
N GLU A 571 45.91 1.90 15.35
CA GLU A 571 47.08 1.97 16.21
C GLU A 571 48.33 2.32 15.39
N SER A 572 49.06 3.35 15.79
CA SER A 572 50.22 3.87 15.05
C SER A 572 51.18 4.63 15.95
N ASP A 573 52.47 4.63 15.59
CA ASP A 573 53.51 5.46 16.22
C ASP A 573 53.61 6.87 15.59
N LEU A 574 52.78 7.16 14.59
CA LEU A 574 52.73 8.48 13.94
C LEU A 574 52.17 9.55 14.88
N LYS A 575 52.80 10.72 14.85
CA LYS A 575 52.30 11.91 15.56
C LYS A 575 51.23 12.59 14.71
N ASN A 576 50.16 13.07 15.34
CA ASN A 576 49.10 13.87 14.72
C ASN A 576 48.14 13.14 13.75
N VAL A 577 47.81 11.87 14.00
CA VAL A 577 46.74 11.20 13.26
C VAL A 577 45.37 11.74 13.66
N GLU A 578 44.54 12.11 12.69
CA GLU A 578 43.14 12.50 12.88
C GLU A 578 42.20 11.43 12.30
N ALA A 579 41.03 11.25 12.91
CA ALA A 579 40.00 10.35 12.42
C ALA A 579 38.75 11.16 12.07
N VAL A 580 38.34 11.07 10.80
CA VAL A 580 37.17 11.74 10.24
C VAL A 580 36.08 10.69 10.03
N PRO A 581 35.13 10.54 10.97
CA PRO A 581 34.04 9.59 10.80
C PRO A 581 33.03 10.10 9.78
N ILE A 582 32.51 9.19 8.96
CA ILE A 582 31.45 9.44 8.00
C ILE A 582 30.36 8.42 8.33
N PHE A 583 29.43 8.72 9.23
CA PHE A 583 28.44 7.72 9.70
C PHE A 583 27.01 8.10 9.31
N SER A 584 26.33 7.13 8.69
CA SER A 584 24.92 7.15 8.34
C SER A 584 24.17 6.26 9.35
N GLY A 585 23.36 6.85 10.23
CA GLY A 585 22.68 6.13 11.32
C GLY A 585 21.86 7.03 12.24
N LYS A 586 21.33 6.47 13.34
CA LYS A 586 20.56 7.25 14.34
C LYS A 586 21.42 8.39 14.91
N SER A 587 22.67 8.10 15.26
CA SER A 587 23.67 9.08 15.72
C SER A 587 24.69 9.33 14.60
N LYS A 588 24.83 10.59 14.18
CA LYS A 588 25.80 10.99 13.13
C LYS A 588 27.25 10.94 13.60
N PHE A 589 27.46 10.95 14.91
CA PHE A 589 28.78 11.08 15.52
C PHE A 589 29.04 9.83 16.37
N PRO A 590 29.91 8.91 15.92
CA PRO A 590 30.31 7.77 16.75
C PRO A 590 31.16 8.26 17.93
N GLN A 591 31.31 7.43 18.95
CA GLN A 591 32.21 7.69 20.07
C GLN A 591 33.65 7.53 19.61
N ILE A 592 34.45 8.58 19.70
CA ILE A 592 35.88 8.57 19.37
C ILE A 592 36.70 8.69 20.65
N ASN A 593 37.56 7.71 20.89
CA ASN A 593 38.53 7.70 21.99
C ASN A 593 39.94 7.75 21.42
N LYS A 594 40.72 8.77 21.78
CA LYS A 594 42.10 8.95 21.35
C LYS A 594 43.05 8.81 22.55
N SER A 595 44.00 7.90 22.43
CA SER A 595 45.14 7.70 23.32
C SER A 595 46.44 7.97 22.55
N GLN A 596 47.60 7.97 23.22
CA GLN A 596 48.88 8.37 22.60
C GLN A 596 49.16 7.68 21.26
N ASN A 597 48.92 6.37 21.16
CA ASN A 597 49.24 5.58 19.97
C ASN A 597 48.00 4.88 19.35
N LYS A 598 46.79 5.17 19.84
CA LYS A 598 45.57 4.46 19.38
C LYS A 598 44.35 5.37 19.33
N ILE A 599 43.64 5.32 18.21
CA ILE A 599 42.32 5.93 18.00
C ILE A 599 41.30 4.80 17.90
N SER A 600 40.20 4.87 18.66
CA SER A 600 39.09 3.91 18.59
C SER A 600 37.79 4.65 18.32
N ILE A 601 36.96 4.10 17.43
CA ILE A 601 35.69 4.66 16.97
C ILE A 601 34.63 3.60 17.16
N SER A 602 33.60 3.90 17.93
CA SER A 602 32.55 2.91 18.22
C SER A 602 31.14 3.50 18.24
N THR A 603 30.16 2.67 17.92
CA THR A 603 28.73 2.96 18.09
C THR A 603 28.12 2.07 19.18
N ASN A 604 26.89 2.39 19.61
CA ASN A 604 26.19 1.50 20.53
C ASN A 604 25.92 0.15 19.85
N LYS A 605 25.95 -0.95 20.61
CA LYS A 605 25.77 -2.31 20.07
C LYS A 605 24.46 -2.51 19.31
N ASP A 606 23.38 -1.85 19.74
CA ASP A 606 22.06 -1.97 19.12
C ASP A 606 21.82 -0.94 18.00
N GLU A 607 22.79 -0.06 17.74
CA GLU A 607 22.66 1.03 16.78
C GLU A 607 22.95 0.55 15.35
N TRP A 608 22.02 0.88 14.45
CA TRP A 608 22.16 0.61 13.03
C TRP A 608 23.07 1.63 12.37
N VAL A 609 24.08 1.11 11.67
CA VAL A 609 24.99 1.84 10.80
C VAL A 609 24.73 1.38 9.37
N PHE A 610 24.37 2.32 8.51
CA PHE A 610 23.98 2.05 7.14
C PHE A 610 25.22 1.94 6.23
N PRO A 611 25.11 1.28 5.06
CA PRO A 611 26.13 1.31 4.02
C PRO A 611 26.59 2.74 3.71
N THR A 612 27.79 2.86 3.13
CA THR A 612 28.53 4.13 2.89
C THR A 612 28.99 4.85 4.16
N SER A 613 28.81 4.23 5.33
CA SER A 613 29.44 4.72 6.56
C SER A 613 30.92 4.33 6.60
N GLY A 614 31.71 4.93 7.47
CA GLY A 614 33.14 4.65 7.54
C GLY A 614 33.93 5.65 8.37
N VAL A 615 35.24 5.55 8.27
CA VAL A 615 36.19 6.52 8.82
C VAL A 615 37.37 6.68 7.89
N VAL A 616 37.83 7.92 7.73
CA VAL A 616 39.11 8.25 7.11
C VAL A 616 40.10 8.65 8.21
N PHE A 617 41.22 7.95 8.30
CA PHE A 617 42.37 8.34 9.14
C PHE A 617 43.33 9.16 8.29
N VAL A 618 43.61 10.40 8.70
CA VAL A 618 44.53 11.32 8.02
C VAL A 618 45.80 11.47 8.87
N PHE A 619 46.99 11.37 8.27
CA PHE A 619 48.27 11.35 8.99
C PHE A 619 49.43 11.99 8.25
#